data_AF-A0A2Z4IZP8-F1
#
_entry.id   AF-A0A2Z4IZP8-F1
#
_cell.length_a   1.000
_cell.length_b   1.000
_cell.length_c   1.000
_cell.angle_alpha   90.00
_cell.angle_beta   90.00
_cell.angle_gamma   90.00
#
_symmetry.space_group_name_H-M   'P 1'
#
loop_
_entity.id
_entity.type
_entity.pdbx_description
1 polymer ?
#
loop_
_entity_poly.entity_id
_entity_poly.type
_entity_poly.pdbx_seq_one_letter_code
_entity_poly.pdbx_strand_id
1 'polypeptide(L)'
;MEWLSIENVVAVGTSALGILASLGMLLYDRRVPRRKLIGYRVQMDSPIGDGASSDPNPRLGEFDVPNMADASLVLLRIENDGAQSIAGGDYTASEVHGLTAEFTRRTVQAVSVTQPSGIEHLTSHFTDVNGFEYERGKVYIPRVPLNPGDHFKLLVLLSGGPAEGEVKLIGGLRDGRVHRNSAPRPDDKLRTFSLPARLVSVVLTLAVLGLAGIILLRDGNPIECEQGELTVTGSTAFEPVVETLARQYENKCEGADISVQTRGSEDGVAELAALGGQSQNAARSVIAFSDGPMGERWSLEGKRVALSVFTLVVHRGVELGSHGLSLREVRDIYAGRYQRWGEVVPGMAELADLPIVLVSRGDESGTRQIFQDRVLEGWERAPSTSLDCEPAEPAGGTVTRCELGGTSAVLDKVAETPGAIGYSELTLAEARGSDVRRVPLGGDRPDDRQIELGGSRYPYKDVEYAYTYGTPRPGSLAASFLAYLDESTSQHVIRDKGHLPCLREPELCV
;
A
#
# COMPACT_ATOMS: atom_id res chain seq x y z
N MET A 1 16.38 -0.71 22.64
CA MET A 1 15.06 -0.24 23.13
C MET A 1 14.62 0.91 22.22
N GLU A 2 14.02 0.60 21.07
CA GLU A 2 13.63 1.61 20.05
C GLU A 2 12.11 1.56 19.76
N TRP A 3 11.30 1.28 20.78
CA TRP A 3 9.84 1.34 20.64
C TRP A 3 9.30 2.79 20.61
N LEU A 4 10.16 3.80 20.76
CA LEU A 4 9.82 5.22 20.80
C LEU A 4 10.22 5.97 19.52
N SER A 5 10.12 5.33 18.34
CA SER A 5 10.09 6.13 17.11
C SER A 5 8.83 7.00 17.11
N ILE A 6 8.94 8.25 16.65
CA ILE A 6 7.81 9.19 16.58
C ILE A 6 6.62 8.55 15.84
N GLU A 7 6.92 7.69 14.87
CA GLU A 7 5.95 6.95 14.07
C GLU A 7 5.23 5.86 14.86
N ASN A 8 5.95 5.09 15.68
CA ASN A 8 5.34 4.10 16.59
C ASN A 8 4.46 4.80 17.64
N VAL A 9 4.88 5.98 18.11
CA VAL A 9 4.08 6.80 19.03
C VAL A 9 2.79 7.29 18.36
N VAL A 10 2.84 7.67 17.07
CA VAL A 10 1.66 8.09 16.31
C VAL A 10 0.75 6.92 15.96
N ALA A 11 1.30 5.77 15.55
CA ALA A 11 0.53 4.57 15.20
C ALA A 11 -0.17 3.95 16.43
N VAL A 12 0.56 3.84 17.55
CA VAL A 12 -0.01 3.39 18.82
C VAL A 12 -0.99 4.43 19.36
N GLY A 13 -0.67 5.73 19.23
CA GLY A 13 -1.53 6.82 19.67
C GLY A 13 -2.88 6.84 18.94
N THR A 14 -2.88 6.70 17.62
CA THR A 14 -4.11 6.66 16.80
C THR A 14 -4.94 5.41 17.07
N SER A 15 -4.29 4.24 17.21
CA SER A 15 -4.96 2.98 17.57
C SER A 15 -5.60 3.05 18.97
N ALA A 16 -4.87 3.59 19.95
CA ALA A 16 -5.37 3.78 21.31
C ALA A 16 -6.55 4.77 21.33
N LEU A 17 -6.49 5.84 20.54
CA LEU A 17 -7.57 6.83 20.43
C LEU A 17 -8.85 6.22 19.84
N GLY A 18 -8.72 5.35 18.83
CA GLY A 18 -9.84 4.59 18.26
C GLY A 18 -10.51 3.68 19.31
N ILE A 19 -9.71 2.91 20.05
CA ILE A 19 -10.20 2.03 21.12
C ILE A 19 -10.88 2.83 22.24
N LEU A 20 -10.29 3.94 22.67
CA LEU A 20 -10.85 4.82 23.70
C LEU A 20 -12.17 5.45 23.26
N ALA A 21 -12.30 5.84 21.99
CA ALA A 21 -13.55 6.37 21.47
C ALA A 21 -14.67 5.31 21.49
N SER A 22 -14.38 4.09 21.04
CA SER A 22 -15.34 2.97 21.08
C SER A 22 -15.72 2.60 22.52
N LEU A 23 -14.75 2.53 23.44
CA LEU A 23 -14.99 2.22 24.85
C LEU A 23 -15.78 3.35 25.53
N GLY A 24 -15.49 4.61 25.21
CA GLY A 24 -16.22 5.77 25.70
C GLY A 24 -17.69 5.76 25.30
N MET A 25 -18.00 5.36 24.07
CA MET A 25 -19.38 5.21 23.60
C MET A 25 -20.11 4.07 24.33
N LEU A 26 -19.42 2.95 24.56
CA LEU A 26 -19.95 1.78 25.30
C LEU A 26 -20.21 2.12 26.78
N LEU A 27 -19.31 2.88 27.41
CA LEU A 27 -19.45 3.37 28.79
C LEU A 27 -20.55 4.45 28.89
N TYR A 28 -20.68 5.32 27.90
CA TYR A 28 -21.76 6.30 27.82
C TYR A 28 -23.11 5.59 27.75
N ASP A 29 -23.30 4.64 26.83
CA ASP A 29 -24.55 3.89 26.69
C ASP A 29 -24.90 3.09 27.97
N ARG A 30 -23.90 2.58 28.69
CA ARG A 30 -24.10 1.93 29.99
C ARG A 30 -24.36 2.87 31.16
N ARG A 31 -23.88 4.11 31.12
CA ARG A 31 -24.05 5.09 32.20
C ARG A 31 -25.22 6.05 32.01
N VAL A 32 -25.77 6.19 30.80
CA VAL A 32 -27.02 6.94 30.63
C VAL A 32 -28.13 6.13 31.32
N PRO A 33 -28.72 6.65 32.42
CA PRO A 33 -29.72 5.91 33.16
C PRO A 33 -30.94 5.69 32.26
N ARG A 34 -31.24 4.41 31.97
CA ARG A 34 -32.49 4.00 31.32
C ARG A 34 -33.64 4.37 32.26
N ARG A 35 -34.24 5.55 32.10
CA ARG A 35 -35.33 6.04 32.96
C ARG A 35 -36.69 5.76 32.32
N LYS A 36 -37.71 5.56 33.16
CA LYS A 36 -39.13 5.55 32.74
C LYS A 36 -39.57 6.98 32.53
N LEU A 37 -40.02 7.32 31.33
CA LEU A 37 -40.41 8.68 30.97
C LEU A 37 -41.75 8.64 30.24
N ILE A 38 -42.74 9.35 30.77
CA ILE A 38 -43.98 9.62 30.04
C ILE A 38 -43.89 11.03 29.48
N GLY A 39 -43.87 11.11 28.15
CA GLY A 39 -43.98 12.35 27.41
C GLY A 39 -45.43 12.64 27.06
N TYR A 40 -45.83 13.90 27.11
CA TYR A 40 -47.11 14.33 26.56
C TYR A 40 -46.97 15.58 25.69
N ARG A 41 -47.79 15.64 24.63
CA ARG A 41 -47.85 16.81 23.75
C ARG A 41 -49.26 17.05 23.22
N VAL A 42 -49.61 18.32 23.13
CA VAL A 42 -50.84 18.79 22.49
C VAL A 42 -50.57 18.84 20.98
N GLN A 43 -51.14 17.90 20.22
CA GLN A 43 -50.99 17.84 18.76
C GLN A 43 -51.91 18.80 18.04
N MET A 44 -53.06 19.11 18.65
CA MET A 44 -54.07 20.01 18.14
C MET A 44 -54.79 20.65 19.32
N ASP A 45 -55.05 21.95 19.26
CA ASP A 45 -55.95 22.71 20.15
C ASP A 45 -56.63 23.72 19.24
N SER A 46 -57.82 23.39 18.75
CA SER A 46 -58.50 24.17 17.72
C SER A 46 -59.92 24.52 18.16
N PRO A 47 -60.34 25.78 18.07
CA PRO A 47 -61.71 26.16 18.38
C PRO A 47 -62.68 25.48 17.39
N ILE A 48 -63.86 25.11 17.89
CA ILE A 48 -64.99 24.60 17.10
C ILE A 48 -66.10 25.66 17.18
N GLY A 49 -66.41 26.31 16.06
CA GLY A 49 -67.49 27.30 15.95
C GLY A 49 -67.04 28.77 15.96
N ASP A 50 -67.99 29.66 15.66
CA ASP A 50 -67.80 31.12 15.54
C ASP A 50 -67.86 31.80 16.92
N GLY A 51 -66.91 31.47 17.80
CA GLY A 51 -66.71 32.15 19.08
C GLY A 51 -65.86 33.41 18.90
N ALA A 52 -66.46 34.58 19.17
CA ALA A 52 -65.85 35.90 19.00
C ALA A 52 -64.52 36.06 19.77
N SER A 53 -63.40 35.91 19.07
CA SER A 53 -62.12 36.51 19.46
C SER A 53 -61.48 37.14 18.23
N SER A 54 -60.87 38.30 18.45
CA SER A 54 -60.34 39.23 17.44
C SER A 54 -59.15 38.66 16.65
N ASP A 55 -59.39 37.63 15.82
CA ASP A 55 -58.40 37.02 14.94
C ASP A 55 -58.68 37.46 13.48
N PRO A 56 -57.68 37.92 12.69
CA PRO A 56 -57.91 38.51 11.35
C PRO A 56 -58.37 37.53 10.27
N ASN A 57 -58.48 36.23 10.58
CA ASN A 57 -58.84 35.19 9.63
C ASN A 57 -60.20 34.57 9.98
N PRO A 58 -61.29 34.94 9.28
CA PRO A 58 -62.59 34.30 9.46
C PRO A 58 -62.49 32.83 9.01
N ARG A 59 -62.91 31.90 9.86
CA ARG A 59 -62.93 30.47 9.55
C ARG A 59 -64.38 30.05 9.31
N LEU A 60 -64.68 29.53 8.11
CA LEU A 60 -66.01 28.99 7.80
C LEU A 60 -66.20 27.61 8.45
N GLY A 61 -67.22 27.45 9.29
CA GLY A 61 -67.70 26.16 9.77
C GLY A 61 -69.08 26.25 10.43
N GLU A 62 -70.04 25.44 9.98
CA GLU A 62 -71.45 25.46 10.41
C GLU A 62 -71.68 24.51 11.60
N PHE A 63 -71.01 24.76 12.73
CA PHE A 63 -71.23 24.03 13.99
C PHE A 63 -72.10 24.85 14.94
N ASP A 64 -73.39 25.02 14.63
CA ASP A 64 -74.34 25.67 15.53
C ASP A 64 -75.00 24.62 16.44
N VAL A 65 -74.34 24.32 17.55
CA VAL A 65 -74.81 23.33 18.54
C VAL A 65 -75.10 24.06 19.86
N PRO A 66 -76.26 23.86 20.50
CA PRO A 66 -76.58 24.50 21.77
C PRO A 66 -75.51 24.24 22.83
N ASN A 67 -75.09 25.28 23.55
CA ASN A 67 -74.06 25.25 24.61
C ASN A 67 -72.58 25.07 24.17
N MET A 68 -72.24 25.34 22.89
CA MET A 68 -70.86 25.28 22.38
C MET A 68 -70.20 26.65 22.13
N ALA A 69 -70.65 27.72 22.78
CA ALA A 69 -69.90 28.97 22.81
C ALA A 69 -68.51 28.71 23.42
N ASP A 70 -67.45 29.08 22.70
CA ASP A 70 -66.05 28.81 23.05
C ASP A 70 -65.70 27.31 23.19
N ALA A 71 -66.23 26.48 22.29
CA ALA A 71 -65.83 25.09 22.19
C ALA A 71 -64.43 24.93 21.55
N SER A 72 -63.65 23.96 22.01
CA SER A 72 -62.35 23.62 21.41
C SER A 72 -62.12 22.11 21.40
N LEU A 73 -61.42 21.63 20.38
CA LEU A 73 -61.00 20.24 20.23
C LEU A 73 -59.52 20.13 20.50
N VAL A 74 -59.16 19.32 21.50
CA VAL A 74 -57.77 19.07 21.87
C VAL A 74 -57.40 17.63 21.57
N LEU A 75 -56.33 17.42 20.80
CA LEU A 75 -55.72 16.10 20.59
C LEU A 75 -54.44 16.00 21.43
N LEU A 76 -54.53 15.31 22.56
CA LEU A 76 -53.41 15.09 23.47
C LEU A 76 -52.77 13.73 23.18
N ARG A 77 -51.50 13.71 22.77
CA ARG A 77 -50.73 12.47 22.62
C ARG A 77 -49.90 12.22 23.88
N ILE A 78 -49.96 11.00 24.39
CA ILE A 78 -49.21 10.53 25.55
C ILE A 78 -48.40 9.32 25.11
N GLU A 79 -47.09 9.32 25.39
CA GLU A 79 -46.15 8.33 24.88
C GLU A 79 -45.06 7.97 25.90
N ASN A 80 -44.50 6.77 25.77
CA ASN A 80 -43.31 6.38 26.54
C ASN A 80 -42.04 6.84 25.81
N ASP A 81 -41.49 7.97 26.26
CA ASP A 81 -40.23 8.57 25.79
C ASP A 81 -38.98 7.87 26.36
N GLY A 82 -39.18 6.93 27.28
CA GLY A 82 -38.11 6.22 27.98
C GLY A 82 -37.64 4.95 27.26
N ALA A 83 -36.47 4.46 27.67
CA ALA A 83 -35.90 3.19 27.18
C ALA A 83 -36.41 1.96 27.96
N GLN A 84 -37.28 2.14 28.96
CA GLN A 84 -37.86 1.07 29.77
C GLN A 84 -39.38 0.99 29.58
N SER A 85 -39.95 -0.22 29.64
CA SER A 85 -41.40 -0.42 29.70
C SER A 85 -41.97 0.13 31.01
N ILE A 86 -43.18 0.66 30.93
CA ILE A 86 -43.96 1.17 32.06
C ILE A 86 -45.11 0.19 32.29
N ALA A 87 -45.17 -0.39 33.49
CA ALA A 87 -46.23 -1.29 33.90
C ALA A 87 -47.24 -0.57 34.81
N GLY A 88 -48.43 -1.14 35.02
CA GLY A 88 -49.46 -0.55 35.89
C GLY A 88 -48.98 -0.27 37.33
N GLY A 89 -48.03 -1.07 37.85
CA GLY A 89 -47.43 -0.86 39.17
C GLY A 89 -46.40 0.27 39.25
N ASP A 90 -46.03 0.87 38.12
CA ASP A 90 -45.04 1.96 38.09
C ASP A 90 -45.65 3.35 38.33
N TYR A 91 -46.97 3.47 38.20
CA TYR A 91 -47.69 4.70 38.52
C TYR A 91 -47.74 4.91 40.04
N THR A 92 -47.28 6.07 40.51
CA THR A 92 -47.20 6.36 41.96
C THR A 92 -48.49 6.91 42.55
N ALA A 93 -49.53 7.11 41.73
CA ALA A 93 -50.83 7.56 42.21
C ALA A 93 -51.43 6.52 43.17
N SER A 94 -52.03 6.98 44.27
CA SER A 94 -52.78 6.12 45.20
C SER A 94 -54.19 5.80 44.69
N GLU A 95 -54.66 6.55 43.70
CA GLU A 95 -56.00 6.44 43.11
C GLU A 95 -56.04 5.35 42.02
N VAL A 96 -57.24 5.02 41.55
CA VAL A 96 -57.43 3.98 40.51
C VAL A 96 -56.77 4.39 39.19
N HIS A 97 -56.82 5.70 38.86
CA HIS A 97 -56.15 6.26 37.70
C HIS A 97 -54.66 6.54 37.94
N GLY A 98 -53.86 6.50 36.88
CA GLY A 98 -52.41 6.70 36.94
C GLY A 98 -51.96 8.13 36.60
N LEU A 99 -52.71 8.83 35.75
CA LEU A 99 -52.41 10.19 35.29
C LEU A 99 -53.69 11.03 35.26
N THR A 100 -53.55 12.35 35.31
CA THR A 100 -54.65 13.30 35.18
C THR A 100 -54.28 14.37 34.16
N ALA A 101 -55.04 14.49 33.08
CA ALA A 101 -54.91 15.61 32.17
C ALA A 101 -55.83 16.76 32.63
N GLU A 102 -55.25 17.90 32.96
CA GLU A 102 -55.94 19.10 33.40
C GLU A 102 -55.94 20.17 32.29
N PHE A 103 -57.14 20.65 31.97
CA PHE A 103 -57.41 21.69 30.98
C PHE A 103 -57.82 22.98 31.71
N THR A 104 -56.85 23.84 31.97
CA THR A 104 -57.03 25.04 32.79
C THR A 104 -58.09 25.98 32.20
N ARG A 105 -59.07 26.41 33.01
CA ARG A 105 -60.20 27.30 32.63
C ARG A 105 -61.10 26.76 31.51
N ARG A 106 -61.12 25.44 31.27
CA ARG A 106 -62.00 24.79 30.28
C ARG A 106 -62.72 23.61 30.92
N THR A 107 -63.89 23.27 30.40
CA THR A 107 -64.72 22.15 30.88
C THR A 107 -64.75 21.05 29.81
N VAL A 108 -64.47 19.81 30.21
CA VAL A 108 -64.52 18.62 29.36
C VAL A 108 -65.98 18.23 29.15
N GLN A 109 -66.40 18.20 27.89
CA GLN A 109 -67.72 17.77 27.47
C GLN A 109 -67.73 16.29 27.07
N ALA A 110 -66.68 15.87 26.38
CA ALA A 110 -66.50 14.49 25.95
C ALA A 110 -65.01 14.16 25.76
N VAL A 111 -64.66 12.89 25.90
CA VAL A 111 -63.32 12.36 25.60
C VAL A 111 -63.44 11.08 24.79
N SER A 112 -62.58 10.94 23.78
CA SER A 112 -62.43 9.72 22.99
C SER A 112 -60.97 9.33 22.92
N VAL A 113 -60.69 8.03 23.01
CA VAL A 113 -59.32 7.50 22.89
C VAL A 113 -59.11 7.06 21.45
N THR A 114 -58.10 7.63 20.78
CA THR A 114 -57.69 7.22 19.43
C THR A 114 -56.31 6.59 19.50
N GLN A 115 -56.13 5.46 18.82
CA GLN A 115 -54.88 4.69 18.84
C GLN A 115 -54.33 4.48 17.43
N PRO A 116 -53.01 4.32 17.29
CA PRO A 116 -52.41 3.77 16.07
C PRO A 116 -52.79 2.29 15.88
N SER A 117 -52.79 1.82 14.65
CA SER A 117 -52.93 0.38 14.32
C SER A 117 -51.85 -0.46 15.02
N GLY A 118 -52.24 -1.55 15.70
CA GLY A 118 -51.32 -2.53 16.30
C GLY A 118 -51.21 -2.54 17.84
N ILE A 119 -51.94 -1.67 18.54
CA ILE A 119 -51.88 -1.51 20.01
C ILE A 119 -53.28 -1.74 20.66
N GLU A 120 -54.13 -2.54 20.01
CA GLU A 120 -55.54 -2.79 20.40
C GLU A 120 -55.73 -3.25 21.86
N HIS A 121 -54.72 -3.89 22.44
CA HIS A 121 -54.70 -4.34 23.82
C HIS A 121 -54.75 -3.22 24.86
N LEU A 122 -54.48 -1.96 24.48
CA LEU A 122 -54.60 -0.82 25.41
C LEU A 122 -56.05 -0.37 25.61
N THR A 123 -56.96 -0.68 24.68
CA THR A 123 -58.36 -0.22 24.76
C THR A 123 -59.09 -0.78 25.98
N SER A 124 -58.78 -2.00 26.41
CA SER A 124 -59.39 -2.60 27.61
C SER A 124 -59.03 -1.88 28.92
N HIS A 125 -58.00 -1.04 28.91
CA HIS A 125 -57.65 -0.23 30.08
C HIS A 125 -58.52 1.03 30.23
N PHE A 126 -59.11 1.54 29.15
CA PHE A 126 -59.93 2.77 29.16
C PHE A 126 -61.40 2.48 29.45
N THR A 127 -61.67 2.00 30.66
CA THR A 127 -63.02 1.75 31.16
C THR A 127 -63.23 2.48 32.49
N ASP A 128 -64.49 2.79 32.81
CA ASP A 128 -64.86 3.44 34.07
C ASP A 128 -64.34 2.66 35.29
N VAL A 129 -64.37 1.31 35.21
CA VAL A 129 -63.87 0.40 36.26
C VAL A 129 -62.36 0.58 36.52
N ASN A 130 -61.61 0.95 35.49
CA ASN A 130 -60.17 1.21 35.57
C ASN A 130 -59.84 2.68 35.86
N GLY A 131 -60.85 3.50 36.21
CA GLY A 131 -60.68 4.91 36.56
C GLY A 131 -60.56 5.84 35.34
N PHE A 132 -61.08 5.43 34.18
CA PHE A 132 -61.21 6.34 33.04
C PHE A 132 -62.50 7.13 33.16
N GLU A 133 -62.40 8.37 33.62
CA GLU A 133 -63.54 9.25 33.77
C GLU A 133 -63.11 10.71 33.53
N TYR A 134 -64.08 11.61 33.39
CA TYR A 134 -63.79 13.04 33.28
C TYR A 134 -64.74 13.83 34.18
N GLU A 135 -64.20 14.86 34.82
CA GLU A 135 -64.97 15.74 35.69
C GLU A 135 -64.47 17.17 35.55
N ARG A 136 -65.39 18.12 35.29
CA ARG A 136 -65.07 19.53 35.08
C ARG A 136 -63.97 19.69 34.01
N GLY A 137 -62.82 20.26 34.36
CA GLY A 137 -61.69 20.46 33.46
C GLY A 137 -60.64 19.35 33.49
N LYS A 138 -60.94 18.17 34.04
CA LYS A 138 -59.98 17.08 34.23
C LYS A 138 -60.43 15.80 33.52
N VAL A 139 -59.47 15.12 32.91
CA VAL A 139 -59.62 13.74 32.41
C VAL A 139 -58.70 12.84 33.22
N TYR A 140 -59.28 11.86 33.89
CA TYR A 140 -58.57 10.86 34.68
C TYR A 140 -58.21 9.68 33.77
N ILE A 141 -56.93 9.33 33.75
CA ILE A 141 -56.36 8.36 32.80
C ILE A 141 -55.87 7.15 33.59
N PRO A 142 -56.38 5.94 33.30
CA PRO A 142 -55.99 4.69 33.93
C PRO A 142 -54.48 4.42 33.91
N ARG A 143 -54.07 3.43 34.69
CA ARG A 143 -52.69 2.91 34.68
C ARG A 143 -52.48 2.06 33.43
N VAL A 144 -52.10 2.70 32.33
CA VAL A 144 -51.92 2.05 31.01
C VAL A 144 -50.49 1.52 30.87
N PRO A 145 -50.26 0.22 30.63
CA PRO A 145 -48.92 -0.27 30.36
C PRO A 145 -48.41 0.25 29.00
N LEU A 146 -47.16 0.71 28.93
CA LEU A 146 -46.56 1.26 27.70
C LEU A 146 -45.14 0.74 27.50
N ASN A 147 -44.89 0.04 26.38
CA ASN A 147 -43.52 -0.31 25.97
C ASN A 147 -42.80 0.92 25.41
N PRO A 148 -41.45 0.90 25.29
CA PRO A 148 -40.70 1.99 24.66
C PRO A 148 -41.24 2.30 23.26
N GLY A 149 -41.69 3.56 23.04
CA GLY A 149 -42.28 4.00 21.77
C GLY A 149 -43.81 3.83 21.65
N ASP A 150 -44.46 3.10 22.57
CA ASP A 150 -45.93 3.00 22.59
C ASP A 150 -46.56 4.35 22.93
N HIS A 151 -47.71 4.63 22.32
CA HIS A 151 -48.45 5.86 22.55
C HIS A 151 -49.95 5.69 22.30
N PHE A 152 -50.73 6.54 22.96
CA PHE A 152 -52.16 6.71 22.70
C PHE A 152 -52.50 8.20 22.60
N LYS A 153 -53.66 8.50 22.03
CA LYS A 153 -54.13 9.87 21.88
C LYS A 153 -55.50 10.02 22.52
N LEU A 154 -55.72 11.14 23.20
CA LEU A 154 -57.01 11.55 23.73
C LEU A 154 -57.51 12.71 22.88
N LEU A 155 -58.66 12.51 22.22
CA LEU A 155 -59.42 13.55 21.57
C LEU A 155 -60.44 14.07 22.57
N VAL A 156 -60.26 15.31 23.01
CA VAL A 156 -61.05 15.92 24.09
C VAL A 156 -61.83 17.09 23.54
N LEU A 157 -63.15 17.06 23.72
CA LEU A 157 -64.04 18.17 23.43
C LEU A 157 -64.18 19.03 24.69
N LEU A 158 -63.85 20.31 24.57
CA LEU A 158 -63.83 21.28 25.67
C LEU A 158 -64.81 22.43 25.39
N SER A 159 -65.31 23.09 26.44
CA SER A 159 -66.09 24.34 26.35
C SER A 159 -65.82 25.30 27.52
N GLY A 160 -66.29 26.55 27.39
CA GLY A 160 -66.30 27.53 28.48
C GLY A 160 -64.99 28.32 28.69
N GLY A 161 -64.06 28.29 27.72
CA GLY A 161 -62.82 29.07 27.78
C GLY A 161 -62.10 29.16 26.42
N PRO A 162 -61.20 30.13 26.23
CA PRO A 162 -60.56 30.39 24.93
C PRO A 162 -59.69 29.22 24.46
N ALA A 163 -59.56 29.06 23.14
CA ALA A 163 -58.58 28.17 22.52
C ALA A 163 -57.15 28.56 22.95
N GLU A 164 -56.22 27.59 22.96
CA GLU A 164 -54.84 27.74 23.49
C GLU A 164 -54.70 27.80 25.03
N GLY A 165 -55.68 27.28 25.77
CA GLY A 165 -55.53 27.12 27.22
C GLY A 165 -54.36 26.20 27.62
N GLU A 166 -53.83 26.37 28.83
CA GLU A 166 -52.78 25.51 29.35
C GLU A 166 -53.30 24.07 29.56
N VAL A 167 -52.55 23.07 29.07
CA VAL A 167 -52.82 21.64 29.29
C VAL A 167 -51.67 21.03 30.11
N LYS A 168 -51.98 20.50 31.28
CA LYS A 168 -51.02 19.83 32.16
C LYS A 168 -51.35 18.35 32.27
N LEU A 169 -50.33 17.51 32.15
CA LEU A 169 -50.45 16.10 32.52
C LEU A 169 -49.80 15.93 33.89
N ILE A 170 -50.60 15.58 34.88
CA ILE A 170 -50.21 15.42 36.27
C ILE A 170 -50.14 13.92 36.56
N GLY A 171 -49.07 13.49 37.23
CA GLY A 171 -48.88 12.11 37.62
C GLY A 171 -47.43 11.84 37.98
N GLY A 172 -47.18 10.72 38.64
CA GLY A 172 -45.85 10.31 39.06
C GLY A 172 -45.52 8.88 38.64
N LEU A 173 -44.23 8.62 38.43
CA LEU A 173 -43.70 7.33 38.04
C LEU A 173 -42.59 6.93 39.01
N ARG A 174 -42.58 5.66 39.42
CA ARG A 174 -41.48 5.09 40.19
C ARG A 174 -40.22 5.12 39.33
N ASP A 175 -39.15 5.70 39.85
CA ASP A 175 -37.86 5.82 39.15
C ASP A 175 -37.96 6.57 37.80
N GLY A 176 -38.96 7.45 37.66
CA GLY A 176 -39.29 8.13 36.42
C GLY A 176 -39.92 9.51 36.62
N ARG A 177 -40.36 10.13 35.52
CA ARG A 177 -41.13 11.39 35.57
C ARG A 177 -42.04 11.56 34.37
N VAL A 178 -43.09 12.34 34.56
CA VAL A 178 -43.93 12.86 33.47
C VAL A 178 -43.35 14.20 33.03
N HIS A 179 -43.24 14.44 31.72
CA HIS A 179 -42.80 15.73 31.20
C HIS A 179 -43.55 16.12 29.94
N ARG A 180 -43.64 17.44 29.69
CA ARG A 180 -44.11 17.95 28.41
C ARG A 180 -43.04 17.69 27.36
N ASN A 181 -43.42 17.07 26.25
CA ASN A 181 -42.52 16.82 25.12
C ASN A 181 -42.67 17.94 24.07
N SER A 182 -41.55 18.46 23.59
CA SER A 182 -41.48 19.47 22.53
C SER A 182 -40.88 18.80 21.30
N ALA A 183 -41.69 18.05 20.54
CA ALA A 183 -41.26 17.57 19.24
C ALA A 183 -41.37 18.72 18.21
N PRO A 184 -40.39 18.88 17.29
CA PRO A 184 -40.49 19.82 16.18
C PRO A 184 -41.75 19.57 15.34
N ARG A 185 -42.26 20.61 14.67
CA ARG A 185 -43.45 20.47 13.80
C ARG A 185 -43.10 19.60 12.58
N PRO A 186 -44.09 19.08 11.81
CA PRO A 186 -43.83 18.25 10.62
C PRO A 186 -42.87 18.87 9.59
N ASP A 187 -42.68 20.20 9.60
CA ASP A 187 -41.79 20.95 8.69
C ASP A 187 -40.36 21.17 9.20
N ASP A 188 -40.01 20.72 10.41
CA ASP A 188 -38.66 20.92 10.94
C ASP A 188 -37.70 19.79 10.51
N LYS A 189 -36.64 20.18 9.80
CA LYS A 189 -35.64 19.32 9.15
C LYS A 189 -35.06 18.22 10.07
N LEU A 190 -34.83 17.06 9.45
CA LEU A 190 -34.27 15.84 10.05
C LEU A 190 -33.06 16.12 10.96
N ARG A 191 -33.12 15.51 12.15
CA ARG A 191 -32.10 15.54 13.19
C ARG A 191 -30.75 15.12 12.60
N THR A 192 -29.84 16.07 12.51
CA THR A 192 -28.43 15.81 12.29
C THR A 192 -27.85 15.08 13.51
N PHE A 193 -26.83 14.25 13.27
CA PHE A 193 -26.12 13.46 14.29
C PHE A 193 -25.88 14.26 15.58
N SER A 194 -26.06 13.60 16.73
CA SER A 194 -25.80 14.19 18.04
C SER A 194 -24.36 14.69 18.14
N LEU A 195 -24.13 15.73 18.96
CA LEU A 195 -22.80 16.33 19.19
C LEU A 195 -21.69 15.29 19.49
N PRO A 196 -21.90 14.26 20.35
CA PRO A 196 -20.92 13.20 20.53
C PRO A 196 -20.72 12.33 19.29
N ALA A 197 -21.77 12.02 18.52
CA ALA A 197 -21.63 11.25 17.28
C ALA A 197 -20.82 12.02 16.23
N ARG A 198 -20.99 13.34 16.13
CA ARG A 198 -20.19 14.19 15.23
C ARG A 198 -18.71 14.21 15.62
N LEU A 199 -18.41 14.33 16.92
CA LEU A 199 -17.02 14.30 17.40
C LEU A 199 -16.32 12.98 17.07
N VAL A 200 -17.00 11.85 17.28
CA VAL A 200 -16.47 10.52 16.94
C VAL A 200 -16.23 10.39 15.43
N SER A 201 -17.18 10.83 14.59
CA SER A 201 -17.00 10.78 13.13
C SER A 201 -15.82 11.63 12.64
N VAL A 202 -15.61 12.82 13.22
CA VAL A 202 -14.47 13.68 12.88
C VAL A 202 -13.15 13.02 13.27
N VAL A 203 -13.06 12.47 14.48
CA VAL A 203 -11.86 11.79 14.97
C VAL A 203 -11.51 10.58 14.10
N LEU A 204 -12.49 9.74 13.75
CA LEU A 204 -12.26 8.58 12.89
C LEU A 204 -11.82 9.00 11.48
N THR A 205 -12.41 10.05 10.92
CA THR A 205 -12.03 10.56 9.59
C THR A 205 -10.58 11.06 9.59
N LEU A 206 -10.17 11.79 10.63
CA LEU A 206 -8.78 12.24 10.77
C LEU A 206 -7.80 11.09 10.94
N ALA A 207 -8.17 10.03 11.68
CA ALA A 207 -7.35 8.84 11.82
C ALA A 207 -7.16 8.11 10.48
N VAL A 208 -8.23 7.94 9.69
CA VAL A 208 -8.17 7.32 8.35
C VAL A 208 -7.31 8.15 7.39
N LEU A 209 -7.48 9.48 7.38
CA LEU A 209 -6.66 10.37 6.55
C LEU A 209 -5.18 10.35 6.95
N GLY A 210 -4.87 10.28 8.25
CA GLY A 210 -3.51 10.11 8.73
C GLY A 210 -2.89 8.79 8.26
N LEU A 211 -3.65 7.68 8.35
CA LEU A 211 -3.19 6.36 7.89
C LEU A 211 -2.98 6.31 6.38
N ALA A 212 -3.91 6.91 5.61
CA ALA A 212 -3.79 7.01 4.15
C ALA A 212 -2.60 7.89 3.73
N GLY A 213 -2.33 8.97 4.46
CA GLY A 213 -1.14 9.81 4.25
C GLY A 213 0.16 9.05 4.44
N ILE A 214 0.27 8.21 5.49
CA ILE A 214 1.46 7.36 5.71
C ILE A 214 1.65 6.38 4.56
N ILE A 215 0.59 5.79 4.02
CA ILE A 215 0.71 4.84 2.90
C ILE A 215 1.08 5.54 1.59
N LEU A 216 0.49 6.71 1.31
CA LEU A 216 0.69 7.43 0.05
C LEU A 216 1.99 8.25 0.00
N LEU A 217 2.57 8.61 1.15
CA LEU A 217 3.84 9.33 1.24
C LEU A 217 5.05 8.41 1.45
N ARG A 218 4.83 7.09 1.57
CA ARG A 218 5.89 6.10 1.79
C ARG A 218 6.20 5.39 0.46
N ASP A 219 7.21 5.91 -0.25
CA ASP A 219 7.86 5.18 -1.34
C ASP A 219 8.74 4.06 -0.76
N GLY A 220 8.38 2.81 -1.04
CA GLY A 220 9.20 1.62 -0.78
C GLY A 220 9.06 1.01 0.62
N ASN A 221 9.26 -0.30 0.72
CA ASN A 221 9.39 -1.00 2.01
C ASN A 221 10.46 -0.28 2.86
N PRO A 222 10.34 -0.24 4.20
CA PRO A 222 11.41 0.28 5.03
C PRO A 222 12.65 -0.59 4.78
N ILE A 223 13.62 -0.04 4.07
CA ILE A 223 14.96 -0.59 4.02
C ILE A 223 15.44 -0.64 5.46
N GLU A 224 15.77 -1.82 5.97
CA GLU A 224 16.40 -1.99 7.27
C GLU A 224 17.85 -1.48 7.15
N CYS A 225 18.03 -0.19 7.40
CA CYS A 225 19.33 0.45 7.40
C CYS A 225 20.19 -0.14 8.52
N GLU A 226 21.31 -0.72 8.12
CA GLU A 226 22.34 -1.23 9.02
C GLU A 226 23.64 -0.45 8.85
N GLN A 227 24.40 -0.33 9.93
CA GLN A 227 25.68 0.40 9.98
C GLN A 227 26.87 -0.56 9.93
N GLY A 228 28.05 -0.02 9.63
CA GLY A 228 29.32 -0.73 9.62
C GLY A 228 30.01 -0.69 8.27
N GLU A 229 31.01 -1.57 8.11
CA GLU A 229 31.83 -1.66 6.91
C GLU A 229 31.49 -2.92 6.10
N LEU A 230 31.37 -2.76 4.79
CA LEU A 230 31.14 -3.83 3.83
C LEU A 230 32.10 -3.64 2.66
N THR A 231 32.81 -4.69 2.28
CA THR A 231 33.58 -4.71 1.03
C THR A 231 32.83 -5.49 -0.03
N VAL A 232 32.75 -4.94 -1.23
CA VAL A 232 32.25 -5.63 -2.41
C VAL A 232 33.40 -5.85 -3.39
N THR A 233 33.62 -7.09 -3.81
CA THR A 233 34.70 -7.48 -4.73
C THR A 233 34.14 -8.32 -5.89
N GLY A 234 35.01 -8.73 -6.82
CA GLY A 234 34.67 -9.68 -7.89
C GLY A 234 34.45 -9.03 -9.26
N SER A 235 33.30 -9.32 -9.86
CA SER A 235 32.94 -8.99 -11.24
C SER A 235 33.18 -7.52 -11.60
N THR A 236 34.04 -7.32 -12.61
CA THR A 236 34.22 -6.01 -13.26
C THR A 236 33.07 -5.67 -14.22
N ALA A 237 32.31 -6.69 -14.63
CA ALA A 237 31.13 -6.55 -15.49
C ALA A 237 30.01 -5.79 -14.76
N PHE A 238 29.81 -6.14 -13.49
CA PHE A 238 28.72 -5.65 -12.65
C PHE A 238 29.10 -4.46 -11.77
N GLU A 239 30.37 -4.04 -11.82
CA GLU A 239 30.90 -2.89 -11.06
C GLU A 239 30.04 -1.62 -11.15
N PRO A 240 29.59 -1.15 -12.34
CA PRO A 240 28.82 0.09 -12.44
C PRO A 240 27.46 0.03 -11.73
N VAL A 241 26.88 -1.18 -11.62
CA VAL A 241 25.64 -1.42 -10.88
C VAL A 241 25.94 -1.30 -9.40
N VAL A 242 26.91 -2.07 -8.91
CA VAL A 242 27.19 -2.15 -7.48
C VAL A 242 27.70 -0.83 -6.92
N GLU A 243 28.55 -0.10 -7.65
CA GLU A 243 28.94 1.26 -7.23
C GLU A 243 27.75 2.20 -7.09
N THR A 244 26.81 2.15 -8.04
CA THR A 244 25.63 3.02 -8.01
C THR A 244 24.74 2.64 -6.83
N LEU A 245 24.53 1.35 -6.59
CA LEU A 245 23.71 0.87 -5.48
C LEU A 245 24.38 1.12 -4.12
N ALA A 246 25.70 0.92 -4.00
CA ALA A 246 26.47 1.22 -2.80
C ALA A 246 26.29 2.69 -2.41
N ARG A 247 26.56 3.62 -3.35
CA ARG A 247 26.37 5.06 -3.12
C ARG A 247 24.92 5.41 -2.76
N GLN A 248 23.93 4.81 -3.41
CA GLN A 248 22.52 5.06 -3.09
C GLN A 248 22.15 4.54 -1.69
N TYR A 249 22.66 3.38 -1.30
CA TYR A 249 22.46 2.81 0.02
C TYR A 249 23.10 3.67 1.11
N GLU A 250 24.37 4.07 0.94
CA GLU A 250 25.09 4.94 1.89
C GLU A 250 24.40 6.29 2.08
N ASN A 251 23.90 6.90 0.99
CA ASN A 251 23.15 8.15 1.06
C ASN A 251 21.82 8.01 1.83
N LYS A 252 21.23 6.81 1.82
CA LYS A 252 19.95 6.54 2.48
C LYS A 252 20.12 6.04 3.92
N CYS A 253 21.24 5.37 4.21
CA CYS A 253 21.51 4.72 5.49
C CYS A 253 22.78 5.28 6.12
N GLU A 254 22.61 6.29 6.99
CA GLU A 254 23.72 6.91 7.71
C GLU A 254 24.52 5.88 8.54
N GLY A 255 25.84 5.89 8.38
CA GLY A 255 26.77 5.00 9.09
C GLY A 255 27.05 3.67 8.39
N ALA A 256 26.53 3.45 7.18
CA ALA A 256 27.01 2.40 6.27
C ALA A 256 28.21 2.91 5.47
N ASP A 257 29.25 2.08 5.36
CA ASP A 257 30.44 2.30 4.53
C ASP A 257 30.64 1.08 3.63
N ILE A 258 30.47 1.26 2.32
CA ILE A 258 30.51 0.20 1.32
C ILE A 258 31.64 0.47 0.33
N SER A 259 32.75 -0.26 0.49
CA SER A 259 33.91 -0.18 -0.40
C SER A 259 33.77 -1.15 -1.57
N VAL A 260 33.74 -0.63 -2.80
CA VAL A 260 33.73 -1.45 -4.04
C VAL A 260 35.16 -1.58 -4.58
N GLN A 261 35.64 -2.82 -4.71
CA GLN A 261 37.02 -3.17 -5.11
C GLN A 261 37.00 -4.35 -6.10
N THR A 262 36.60 -4.10 -7.36
CA THR A 262 36.49 -5.18 -8.35
C THR A 262 37.85 -5.54 -8.95
N ARG A 263 38.09 -6.85 -9.14
CA ARG A 263 39.37 -7.40 -9.63
C ARG A 263 39.21 -8.60 -10.56
N GLY A 264 37.99 -8.96 -10.94
CA GLY A 264 37.67 -10.18 -11.68
C GLY A 264 36.87 -11.15 -10.84
N SER A 265 35.93 -11.84 -11.47
CA SER A 265 34.94 -12.70 -10.82
C SER A 265 35.60 -13.86 -10.05
N GLU A 266 36.57 -14.54 -10.65
CA GLU A 266 37.28 -15.63 -9.98
C GLU A 266 38.15 -15.13 -8.83
N ASP A 267 38.90 -14.04 -9.05
CA ASP A 267 39.78 -13.45 -8.03
C ASP A 267 39.00 -13.00 -6.79
N GLY A 268 37.87 -12.30 -6.99
CA GLY A 268 37.07 -11.84 -5.86
C GLY A 268 36.39 -12.97 -5.09
N VAL A 269 35.92 -14.01 -5.78
CA VAL A 269 35.31 -15.18 -5.13
C VAL A 269 36.37 -16.01 -4.41
N ALA A 270 37.56 -16.20 -5.00
CA ALA A 270 38.69 -16.88 -4.38
C ALA A 270 39.22 -16.11 -3.15
N GLU A 271 39.30 -14.78 -3.23
CA GLU A 271 39.69 -13.90 -2.12
C GLU A 271 38.70 -14.05 -0.94
N LEU A 272 37.40 -14.02 -1.22
CA LEU A 272 36.36 -14.24 -0.21
C LEU A 272 36.51 -15.62 0.47
N ALA A 273 36.72 -16.68 -0.32
CA ALA A 273 36.89 -18.04 0.21
C ALA A 273 38.17 -18.15 1.08
N ALA A 274 39.29 -17.59 0.60
CA ALA A 274 40.56 -17.57 1.32
C ALA A 274 40.43 -16.79 2.64
N LEU A 275 39.77 -15.63 2.61
CA LEU A 275 39.48 -14.83 3.81
C LEU A 275 38.63 -15.61 4.80
N GLY A 276 37.64 -16.38 4.33
CA GLY A 276 36.81 -17.25 5.18
C GLY A 276 37.62 -18.33 5.90
N GLY A 277 38.64 -18.88 5.25
CA GLY A 277 39.59 -19.81 5.86
C GLY A 277 40.49 -19.17 6.93
N GLN A 278 40.74 -17.86 6.84
CA GLN A 278 41.58 -17.12 7.78
C GLN A 278 40.78 -16.51 8.94
N SER A 279 39.65 -15.85 8.64
CA SER A 279 38.77 -15.17 9.58
C SER A 279 37.34 -15.13 9.05
N GLN A 280 36.50 -16.01 9.59
CA GLN A 280 35.08 -16.05 9.23
C GLN A 280 34.35 -14.74 9.54
N ASN A 281 34.76 -14.01 10.57
CA ASN A 281 34.13 -12.72 10.90
C ASN A 281 34.45 -11.66 9.85
N ALA A 282 35.69 -11.62 9.35
CA ALA A 282 36.07 -10.68 8.29
C ALA A 282 35.36 -11.03 6.97
N ALA A 283 35.32 -12.31 6.60
CA ALA A 283 34.65 -12.77 5.37
C ALA A 283 33.14 -12.50 5.35
N ARG A 284 32.50 -12.38 6.51
CA ARG A 284 31.07 -12.03 6.61
C ARG A 284 30.76 -10.55 6.31
N SER A 285 31.78 -9.70 6.27
CA SER A 285 31.70 -8.30 5.82
C SER A 285 32.17 -8.14 4.37
N VAL A 286 32.16 -9.22 3.57
CA VAL A 286 32.55 -9.20 2.17
C VAL A 286 31.48 -9.89 1.31
N ILE A 287 31.11 -9.26 0.19
CA ILE A 287 30.29 -9.86 -0.86
C ILE A 287 31.11 -9.91 -2.14
N ALA A 288 31.17 -11.07 -2.79
CA ALA A 288 31.86 -11.23 -4.08
C ALA A 288 30.85 -11.43 -5.21
N PHE A 289 30.86 -10.56 -6.21
CA PHE A 289 30.03 -10.70 -7.41
C PHE A 289 30.75 -11.54 -8.48
N SER A 290 30.00 -12.28 -9.28
CA SER A 290 30.55 -13.09 -10.37
C SER A 290 29.55 -13.29 -11.49
N ASP A 291 30.06 -13.22 -12.72
CA ASP A 291 29.33 -13.38 -13.97
C ASP A 291 28.77 -14.81 -14.20
N GLY A 292 29.02 -15.74 -13.27
CA GLY A 292 28.60 -17.13 -13.38
C GLY A 292 28.65 -17.93 -12.07
N PRO A 293 28.24 -19.21 -12.12
CA PRO A 293 28.21 -20.07 -10.94
C PRO A 293 29.63 -20.48 -10.49
N MET A 294 29.96 -20.17 -9.24
CA MET A 294 31.26 -20.45 -8.60
C MET A 294 31.12 -21.01 -7.17
N GLY A 295 29.90 -21.01 -6.61
CA GLY A 295 29.64 -21.36 -5.21
C GLY A 295 30.10 -22.76 -4.81
N GLU A 296 29.82 -23.78 -5.64
CA GLU A 296 30.23 -25.17 -5.35
C GLU A 296 31.76 -25.33 -5.29
N ARG A 297 32.47 -24.70 -6.23
CA ARG A 297 33.93 -24.76 -6.31
C ARG A 297 34.61 -24.16 -5.09
N TRP A 298 34.05 -23.09 -4.54
CA TRP A 298 34.64 -22.31 -3.46
C TRP A 298 33.95 -22.51 -2.09
N SER A 299 32.91 -23.36 -2.03
CA SER A 299 32.09 -23.60 -0.84
C SER A 299 31.47 -22.31 -0.26
N LEU A 300 30.88 -21.50 -1.13
CA LEU A 300 30.24 -20.22 -0.80
C LEU A 300 28.74 -20.23 -1.12
N GLU A 301 27.98 -19.40 -0.41
CA GLU A 301 26.54 -19.25 -0.63
C GLU A 301 26.30 -18.19 -1.71
N GLY A 302 25.62 -18.55 -2.79
CA GLY A 302 25.37 -17.68 -3.94
C GLY A 302 23.91 -17.29 -4.10
N LYS A 303 23.63 -16.00 -4.20
CA LYS A 303 22.32 -15.46 -4.59
C LYS A 303 22.37 -15.02 -6.06
N ARG A 304 21.41 -15.47 -6.88
CA ARG A 304 21.22 -14.97 -8.25
C ARG A 304 20.70 -13.54 -8.21
N VAL A 305 21.35 -12.62 -8.93
CA VAL A 305 21.05 -11.18 -8.89
C VAL A 305 20.41 -10.71 -10.19
N ALA A 306 21.07 -10.96 -11.31
CA ALA A 306 20.61 -10.53 -12.62
C ALA A 306 21.14 -11.44 -13.73
N LEU A 307 20.49 -11.47 -14.89
CA LEU A 307 21.04 -12.04 -16.11
C LEU A 307 21.82 -10.93 -16.85
N SER A 308 23.11 -11.18 -17.06
CA SER A 308 24.02 -10.30 -17.78
C SER A 308 24.10 -10.71 -19.25
N VAL A 309 24.00 -9.73 -20.16
CA VAL A 309 24.14 -9.94 -21.61
C VAL A 309 25.48 -9.36 -22.06
N PHE A 310 26.26 -10.18 -22.76
CA PHE A 310 27.57 -9.80 -23.27
C PHE A 310 27.53 -9.66 -24.79
N THR A 311 28.61 -9.13 -25.37
CA THR A 311 28.75 -8.95 -26.81
C THR A 311 30.22 -9.05 -27.20
N LEU A 312 30.47 -9.55 -28.41
CA LEU A 312 31.74 -9.28 -29.07
C LEU A 312 31.76 -7.84 -29.58
N VAL A 313 32.93 -7.22 -29.55
CA VAL A 313 33.19 -5.89 -30.09
C VAL A 313 34.40 -5.93 -31.01
N VAL A 314 34.36 -5.14 -32.07
CA VAL A 314 35.50 -4.92 -32.96
C VAL A 314 35.81 -3.44 -33.05
N HIS A 315 37.05 -3.11 -33.44
CA HIS A 315 37.43 -1.74 -33.77
C HIS A 315 36.48 -1.16 -34.81
N ARG A 316 36.15 0.14 -34.70
CA ARG A 316 35.21 0.85 -35.61
C ARG A 316 35.49 0.72 -37.11
N GLY A 317 36.73 0.44 -37.48
CA GLY A 317 37.13 0.20 -38.87
C GLY A 317 36.76 -1.18 -39.43
N VAL A 318 36.31 -2.11 -38.59
CA VAL A 318 35.92 -3.46 -38.98
C VAL A 318 34.40 -3.53 -39.15
N GLU A 319 33.92 -3.51 -40.40
CA GLU A 319 32.49 -3.49 -40.72
C GLU A 319 31.99 -4.84 -41.25
N LEU A 320 31.38 -5.64 -40.37
CA LEU A 320 30.96 -7.03 -40.65
C LEU A 320 29.50 -7.17 -41.13
N GLY A 321 28.86 -6.05 -41.48
CA GLY A 321 27.44 -6.02 -41.88
C GLY A 321 26.46 -6.46 -40.77
N SER A 322 25.21 -6.71 -41.15
CA SER A 322 24.12 -7.00 -40.19
C SER A 322 24.17 -8.41 -39.60
N HIS A 323 24.85 -9.35 -40.27
CA HIS A 323 24.91 -10.76 -39.86
C HIS A 323 26.08 -11.03 -38.90
N GLY A 324 27.08 -10.14 -38.85
CA GLY A 324 28.23 -10.27 -37.96
C GLY A 324 29.05 -11.53 -38.27
N LEU A 325 29.40 -12.27 -37.22
CA LEU A 325 30.18 -13.51 -37.32
C LEU A 325 29.32 -14.71 -36.94
N SER A 326 29.41 -15.79 -37.68
CA SER A 326 28.91 -17.09 -37.23
C SER A 326 29.71 -17.58 -36.02
N LEU A 327 29.08 -18.43 -35.18
CA LEU A 327 29.76 -19.03 -34.04
C LEU A 327 31.00 -19.83 -34.44
N ARG A 328 30.99 -20.44 -35.64
CA ARG A 328 32.15 -21.14 -36.19
C ARG A 328 33.29 -20.20 -36.49
N GLU A 329 33.03 -19.05 -37.12
CA GLU A 329 34.06 -18.05 -37.39
C GLU A 329 34.65 -17.50 -36.09
N VAL A 330 33.82 -17.21 -35.10
CA VAL A 330 34.29 -16.79 -33.77
C VAL A 330 35.21 -17.86 -33.16
N ARG A 331 34.80 -19.13 -33.15
CA ARG A 331 35.62 -20.24 -32.65
C ARG A 331 36.94 -20.38 -33.39
N ASP A 332 36.94 -20.19 -34.70
CA ASP A 332 38.14 -20.32 -35.53
C ASP A 332 39.10 -19.12 -35.34
N ILE A 333 38.57 -17.90 -35.16
CA ILE A 333 39.33 -16.69 -34.79
C ILE A 333 40.02 -16.89 -33.44
N TYR A 334 39.26 -17.23 -32.40
CA TYR A 334 39.77 -17.42 -31.03
C TYR A 334 40.57 -18.73 -30.84
N ALA A 335 40.57 -19.60 -31.86
CA ALA A 335 41.50 -20.72 -31.96
C ALA A 335 42.83 -20.36 -32.65
N GLY A 336 42.97 -19.12 -33.12
CA GLY A 336 44.15 -18.65 -33.84
C GLY A 336 44.31 -19.23 -35.24
N ARG A 337 43.22 -19.73 -35.86
CA ARG A 337 43.26 -20.25 -37.23
C ARG A 337 43.36 -19.16 -38.28
N TYR A 338 42.90 -17.95 -37.93
CA TYR A 338 42.97 -16.76 -38.77
C TYR A 338 43.89 -15.74 -38.12
N GLN A 339 44.71 -15.10 -38.94
CA GLN A 339 45.64 -14.05 -38.56
C GLN A 339 45.21 -12.70 -39.16
N ARG A 340 44.40 -12.71 -40.23
CA ARG A 340 43.93 -11.51 -40.93
C ARG A 340 42.43 -11.58 -41.20
N TRP A 341 41.80 -10.42 -41.22
CA TRP A 341 40.35 -10.30 -41.45
C TRP A 341 39.93 -10.78 -42.84
N GLY A 342 40.79 -10.62 -43.86
CA GLY A 342 40.54 -11.15 -45.21
C GLY A 342 40.34 -12.66 -45.28
N GLU A 343 40.87 -13.42 -44.31
CA GLU A 343 40.68 -14.88 -44.22
C GLU A 343 39.30 -15.25 -43.65
N VAL A 344 38.71 -14.35 -42.87
CA VAL A 344 37.39 -14.51 -42.24
C VAL A 344 36.28 -14.02 -43.17
N VAL A 345 36.44 -12.82 -43.73
CA VAL A 345 35.45 -12.14 -44.58
C VAL A 345 36.03 -11.87 -45.98
N PRO A 346 36.20 -12.92 -46.80
CA PRO A 346 36.78 -12.77 -48.13
C PRO A 346 35.94 -11.84 -49.01
N GLY A 347 36.62 -11.00 -49.80
CA GLY A 347 35.99 -10.05 -50.72
C GLY A 347 35.77 -8.64 -50.16
N MET A 348 36.05 -8.40 -48.87
CA MET A 348 36.11 -7.06 -48.30
C MET A 348 37.51 -6.46 -48.45
N ALA A 349 37.73 -5.71 -49.54
CA ALA A 349 39.04 -5.18 -49.90
C ALA A 349 39.71 -4.36 -48.78
N GLU A 350 38.92 -3.59 -48.00
CA GLU A 350 39.44 -2.77 -46.90
C GLU A 350 39.94 -3.58 -45.70
N LEU A 351 39.50 -4.83 -45.57
CA LEU A 351 39.87 -5.73 -44.48
C LEU A 351 40.87 -6.82 -44.91
N ALA A 352 41.20 -6.88 -46.21
CA ALA A 352 41.97 -7.98 -46.80
C ALA A 352 43.31 -8.20 -46.09
N ASP A 353 44.06 -7.12 -45.85
CA ASP A 353 45.38 -7.16 -45.22
C ASP A 353 45.36 -6.83 -43.72
N LEU A 354 44.20 -6.51 -43.14
CA LEU A 354 44.10 -6.06 -41.76
C LEU A 354 44.38 -7.22 -40.78
N PRO A 355 45.41 -7.12 -39.91
CA PRO A 355 45.67 -8.13 -38.88
C PRO A 355 44.50 -8.26 -37.90
N ILE A 356 44.27 -9.47 -37.42
CA ILE A 356 43.38 -9.73 -36.29
C ILE A 356 44.19 -9.55 -35.00
N VAL A 357 43.69 -8.72 -34.09
CA VAL A 357 44.24 -8.58 -32.73
C VAL A 357 43.18 -9.04 -31.73
N LEU A 358 43.45 -10.14 -31.03
CA LEU A 358 42.58 -10.64 -29.97
C LEU A 358 42.90 -9.89 -28.67
N VAL A 359 41.99 -9.04 -28.24
CA VAL A 359 42.05 -8.36 -26.95
C VAL A 359 41.21 -9.17 -25.98
N SER A 360 41.87 -10.02 -25.19
CA SER A 360 41.25 -10.94 -24.26
C SER A 360 41.44 -10.47 -22.81
N ARG A 361 40.90 -11.24 -21.87
CA ARG A 361 41.07 -11.08 -20.42
C ARG A 361 41.90 -12.23 -19.86
N GLY A 362 42.49 -12.08 -18.68
CA GLY A 362 43.14 -13.19 -17.99
C GLY A 362 42.13 -14.25 -17.51
N ASP A 363 42.62 -15.32 -16.90
CA ASP A 363 41.82 -16.45 -16.41
C ASP A 363 40.91 -16.08 -15.22
N GLU A 364 41.20 -14.94 -14.56
CA GLU A 364 40.40 -14.38 -13.47
C GLU A 364 39.02 -13.85 -13.92
N SER A 365 38.84 -13.62 -15.23
CA SER A 365 37.65 -12.96 -15.77
C SER A 365 36.46 -13.91 -15.92
N GLY A 366 35.37 -13.62 -15.21
CA GLY A 366 34.09 -14.31 -15.42
C GLY A 366 33.54 -14.09 -16.84
N THR A 367 33.60 -12.86 -17.37
CA THR A 367 33.26 -12.55 -18.78
C THR A 367 33.96 -13.50 -19.76
N ARG A 368 35.26 -13.77 -19.58
CA ARG A 368 36.00 -14.75 -20.39
C ARG A 368 35.50 -16.17 -20.19
N GLN A 369 35.26 -16.59 -18.95
CA GLN A 369 34.76 -17.94 -18.66
C GLN A 369 33.40 -18.17 -19.34
N ILE A 370 32.48 -17.21 -19.25
CA ILE A 370 31.20 -17.27 -19.94
C ILE A 370 31.38 -17.29 -21.47
N PHE A 371 32.31 -16.51 -22.01
CA PHE A 371 32.61 -16.55 -23.45
C PHE A 371 33.08 -17.93 -23.91
N GLN A 372 34.00 -18.54 -23.14
CA GLN A 372 34.52 -19.88 -23.41
C GLN A 372 33.41 -20.92 -23.36
N ASP A 373 32.54 -20.86 -22.36
CA ASP A 373 31.51 -21.86 -22.14
C ASP A 373 30.34 -21.72 -23.13
N ARG A 374 29.85 -20.49 -23.34
CA ARG A 374 28.63 -20.23 -24.11
C ARG A 374 28.86 -20.03 -25.60
N VAL A 375 30.03 -19.50 -26.00
CA VAL A 375 30.30 -19.14 -27.40
C VAL A 375 31.34 -20.06 -28.00
N LEU A 376 32.47 -20.25 -27.32
CA LEU A 376 33.57 -21.08 -27.84
C LEU A 376 33.31 -22.58 -27.67
N GLU A 377 32.48 -22.97 -26.70
CA GLU A 377 32.26 -24.35 -26.26
C GLU A 377 33.59 -25.05 -25.88
N GLY A 378 34.46 -24.30 -25.20
CA GLY A 378 35.78 -24.75 -24.77
C GLY A 378 36.74 -23.59 -24.52
N TRP A 379 37.97 -23.93 -24.11
CA TRP A 379 39.00 -22.95 -23.82
C TRP A 379 39.34 -22.08 -25.03
N GLU A 380 39.63 -20.80 -24.79
CA GLU A 380 40.30 -19.95 -25.76
C GLU A 380 41.68 -20.56 -26.07
N ARG A 381 41.91 -20.96 -27.33
CA ARG A 381 43.10 -21.75 -27.72
C ARG A 381 44.23 -20.91 -28.30
N ALA A 382 43.94 -19.68 -28.73
CA ALA A 382 44.99 -18.77 -29.17
C ALA A 382 45.93 -18.46 -27.97
N PRO A 383 47.25 -18.69 -28.09
CA PRO A 383 48.18 -18.37 -27.01
C PRO A 383 48.28 -16.86 -26.84
N SER A 384 48.58 -16.39 -25.62
CA SER A 384 49.00 -14.99 -25.42
C SER A 384 50.33 -14.77 -26.14
N THR A 385 50.38 -13.83 -27.08
CA THR A 385 51.54 -13.57 -27.96
C THR A 385 52.05 -12.13 -27.88
N SER A 386 51.33 -11.23 -27.20
CA SER A 386 51.68 -9.83 -27.07
C SER A 386 51.29 -9.28 -25.69
N LEU A 387 52.12 -8.40 -25.14
CA LEU A 387 51.87 -7.71 -23.86
C LEU A 387 51.22 -6.32 -24.06
N ASP A 388 51.40 -5.71 -25.23
CA ASP A 388 50.93 -4.36 -25.59
C ASP A 388 49.76 -4.39 -26.60
N CYS A 389 49.33 -5.59 -26.98
CA CYS A 389 48.38 -5.89 -28.06
C CYS A 389 48.78 -5.33 -29.43
N GLU A 390 50.06 -5.06 -29.66
CA GLU A 390 50.54 -4.68 -30.98
C GLU A 390 50.95 -5.92 -31.78
N PRO A 391 50.56 -6.01 -33.07
CA PRO A 391 51.09 -7.05 -33.95
C PRO A 391 52.61 -6.95 -34.07
N ALA A 392 53.29 -8.11 -33.98
CA ALA A 392 54.72 -8.18 -34.20
C ALA A 392 55.06 -7.82 -35.66
N GLU A 393 56.13 -7.05 -35.84
CA GLU A 393 56.70 -6.74 -37.16
C GLU A 393 58.13 -7.31 -37.26
N PRO A 394 58.39 -8.28 -38.16
CA PRO A 394 57.46 -8.86 -39.14
C PRO A 394 56.44 -9.81 -38.49
N ALA A 395 55.29 -9.98 -39.14
CA ALA A 395 54.21 -10.86 -38.68
C ALA A 395 54.74 -12.28 -38.41
N GLY A 396 54.77 -12.66 -37.12
CA GLY A 396 54.96 -14.05 -36.71
C GLY A 396 53.72 -14.84 -37.13
N GLY A 397 53.87 -16.07 -37.62
CA GLY A 397 52.78 -16.90 -38.17
C GLY A 397 51.71 -17.37 -37.14
N THR A 398 51.40 -16.54 -36.16
CA THR A 398 50.44 -16.71 -35.08
C THR A 398 49.65 -15.42 -34.90
N VAL A 399 48.36 -15.52 -34.58
CA VAL A 399 47.54 -14.34 -34.30
C VAL A 399 48.08 -13.56 -33.09
N THR A 400 47.95 -12.24 -33.13
CA THR A 400 48.26 -11.37 -31.99
C THR A 400 47.18 -11.52 -30.94
N ARG A 401 47.55 -11.85 -29.71
CA ARG A 401 46.66 -11.89 -28.57
C ARG A 401 47.33 -11.30 -27.34
N CYS A 402 46.60 -10.45 -26.64
CA CYS A 402 46.98 -9.92 -25.35
C CYS A 402 45.87 -10.16 -24.32
N GLU A 403 46.20 -10.05 -23.04
CA GLU A 403 45.28 -10.23 -21.92
C GLU A 403 45.30 -8.98 -21.04
N LEU A 404 44.12 -8.44 -20.74
CA LEU A 404 43.96 -7.24 -19.91
C LEU A 404 43.15 -7.54 -18.65
N GLY A 405 43.36 -6.77 -17.59
CA GLY A 405 42.78 -7.04 -16.26
C GLY A 405 41.34 -6.57 -16.05
N GLY A 406 40.73 -5.84 -16.99
CA GLY A 406 39.40 -5.26 -16.79
C GLY A 406 38.60 -5.07 -18.08
N THR A 407 37.27 -5.06 -17.99
CA THR A 407 36.40 -4.90 -19.15
C THR A 407 36.60 -3.54 -19.83
N SER A 408 36.70 -2.45 -19.07
CA SER A 408 36.97 -1.12 -19.64
C SER A 408 38.27 -1.12 -20.45
N ALA A 409 39.33 -1.75 -19.93
CA ALA A 409 40.62 -1.83 -20.62
C ALA A 409 40.53 -2.58 -21.95
N VAL A 410 39.72 -3.65 -22.04
CA VAL A 410 39.45 -4.35 -23.30
C VAL A 410 38.75 -3.42 -24.29
N LEU A 411 37.69 -2.73 -23.86
CA LEU A 411 36.95 -1.81 -24.72
C LEU A 411 37.83 -0.67 -25.24
N ASP A 412 38.62 -0.07 -24.37
CA ASP A 412 39.52 1.05 -24.70
C ASP A 412 40.58 0.58 -25.70
N LYS A 413 41.18 -0.60 -25.45
CA LYS A 413 42.17 -1.15 -26.37
C LYS A 413 41.60 -1.55 -27.73
N VAL A 414 40.38 -2.09 -27.77
CA VAL A 414 39.68 -2.37 -29.04
C VAL A 414 39.37 -1.09 -29.80
N ALA A 415 39.00 0.00 -29.11
CA ALA A 415 38.76 1.30 -29.73
C ALA A 415 40.02 1.94 -30.33
N GLU A 416 41.19 1.67 -29.73
CA GLU A 416 42.49 2.21 -30.15
C GLU A 416 43.17 1.38 -31.25
N THR A 417 42.88 0.09 -31.33
CA THR A 417 43.70 -0.86 -32.11
C THR A 417 42.98 -1.30 -33.39
N PRO A 418 43.44 -0.87 -34.59
CA PRO A 418 42.87 -1.34 -35.85
C PRO A 418 42.90 -2.86 -35.98
N GLY A 419 41.78 -3.44 -36.39
CA GLY A 419 41.64 -4.90 -36.54
C GLY A 419 41.43 -5.66 -35.23
N ALA A 420 41.35 -4.97 -34.09
CA ALA A 420 41.08 -5.62 -32.81
C ALA A 420 39.65 -6.16 -32.70
N ILE A 421 39.54 -7.31 -32.03
CA ILE A 421 38.31 -7.93 -31.55
C ILE A 421 38.46 -8.25 -30.06
N GLY A 422 37.42 -7.96 -29.30
CA GLY A 422 37.33 -8.27 -27.88
C GLY A 422 35.88 -8.55 -27.48
N TYR A 423 35.62 -8.55 -26.18
CA TYR A 423 34.29 -8.80 -25.64
C TYR A 423 34.03 -7.98 -24.38
N SER A 424 32.76 -7.69 -24.13
CA SER A 424 32.30 -6.89 -22.99
C SER A 424 30.80 -7.10 -22.76
N GLU A 425 30.31 -6.65 -21.63
CA GLU A 425 28.90 -6.45 -21.33
C GLU A 425 28.27 -5.48 -22.34
N LEU A 426 27.01 -5.75 -22.70
CA LEU A 426 26.31 -5.02 -23.76
C LEU A 426 26.31 -3.51 -23.53
N THR A 427 25.91 -3.05 -22.35
CA THR A 427 25.77 -1.62 -22.06
C THR A 427 27.11 -0.90 -21.94
N LEU A 428 28.17 -1.57 -21.48
CA LEU A 428 29.52 -1.00 -21.48
C LEU A 428 30.04 -0.81 -22.91
N ALA A 429 29.80 -1.78 -23.79
CA ALA A 429 30.09 -1.65 -25.22
C ALA A 429 29.24 -0.53 -25.87
N GLU A 430 27.97 -0.37 -25.49
CA GLU A 430 27.11 0.71 -25.99
C GLU A 430 27.59 2.10 -25.55
N ALA A 431 28.09 2.23 -24.32
CA ALA A 431 28.63 3.48 -23.79
C ALA A 431 29.86 3.98 -24.57
N ARG A 432 30.53 3.11 -25.35
CA ARG A 432 31.63 3.47 -26.25
C ARG A 432 31.17 4.02 -27.61
N GLY A 433 29.87 4.07 -27.86
CA GLY A 433 29.31 4.72 -29.04
C GLY A 433 29.86 4.16 -30.35
N SER A 434 30.46 5.02 -31.18
CA SER A 434 31.01 4.66 -32.49
C SER A 434 32.50 4.30 -32.46
N ASP A 435 33.16 4.31 -31.29
CA ASP A 435 34.57 3.93 -31.17
C ASP A 435 34.78 2.41 -31.32
N VAL A 436 33.76 1.63 -30.95
CA VAL A 436 33.71 0.17 -31.18
C VAL A 436 32.42 -0.20 -31.90
N ARG A 437 32.42 -1.35 -32.58
CA ARG A 437 31.23 -1.92 -33.20
C ARG A 437 30.90 -3.25 -32.55
N ARG A 438 29.65 -3.40 -32.11
CA ARG A 438 29.13 -4.67 -31.59
C ARG A 438 28.93 -5.67 -32.73
N VAL A 439 29.29 -6.92 -32.48
CA VAL A 439 29.24 -7.99 -33.48
C VAL A 439 28.06 -8.92 -33.21
N PRO A 440 27.05 -8.97 -34.09
CA PRO A 440 26.02 -10.01 -34.06
C PRO A 440 26.63 -11.41 -34.17
N LEU A 441 26.03 -12.38 -33.49
CA LEU A 441 26.48 -13.77 -33.48
C LEU A 441 25.50 -14.63 -34.28
N GLY A 442 25.89 -15.05 -35.48
CA GLY A 442 25.04 -15.85 -36.37
C GLY A 442 23.77 -15.14 -36.81
N GLY A 443 23.81 -13.80 -36.92
CA GLY A 443 22.65 -12.96 -37.21
C GLY A 443 21.80 -12.57 -35.99
N ASP A 444 22.01 -13.21 -34.83
CA ASP A 444 21.35 -12.82 -33.59
C ASP A 444 22.10 -11.64 -32.93
N ARG A 445 21.34 -10.64 -32.48
CA ARG A 445 21.89 -9.43 -31.83
C ARG A 445 21.85 -9.56 -30.30
N PRO A 446 22.82 -8.99 -29.58
CA PRO A 446 22.71 -8.81 -28.14
C PRO A 446 21.64 -7.74 -27.87
N ASP A 447 20.44 -8.19 -27.52
CA ASP A 447 19.26 -7.36 -27.23
C ASP A 447 18.59 -7.92 -25.98
N ASP A 448 18.77 -7.22 -24.87
CA ASP A 448 18.26 -7.57 -23.55
C ASP A 448 16.72 -7.66 -23.54
N ARG A 449 16.02 -6.76 -24.22
CA ARG A 449 14.54 -6.80 -24.32
C ARG A 449 14.04 -8.03 -25.07
N GLN A 450 14.69 -8.41 -26.17
CA GLN A 450 14.31 -9.62 -26.91
C GLN A 450 14.64 -10.89 -26.13
N ILE A 451 15.69 -10.86 -25.30
CA ILE A 451 16.03 -11.95 -24.38
C ILE A 451 14.97 -12.07 -23.29
N GLU A 452 14.56 -10.96 -22.68
CA GLU A 452 13.51 -10.89 -21.66
C GLU A 452 12.17 -11.45 -22.16
N LEU A 453 11.81 -11.14 -23.41
CA LEU A 453 10.59 -11.66 -24.05
C LEU A 453 10.68 -13.12 -24.51
N GLY A 454 11.83 -13.80 -24.30
CA GLY A 454 12.05 -15.18 -24.74
C GLY A 454 12.20 -15.35 -26.27
N GLY A 455 12.34 -14.25 -27.01
CA GLY A 455 12.42 -14.23 -28.47
C GLY A 455 13.83 -14.41 -29.03
N SER A 456 14.87 -14.26 -28.19
CA SER A 456 16.27 -14.25 -28.62
C SER A 456 17.00 -15.56 -28.33
N ARG A 457 17.67 -16.09 -29.36
CA ARG A 457 18.61 -17.24 -29.27
C ARG A 457 20.05 -16.81 -28.99
N TYR A 458 20.29 -15.53 -28.71
CA TYR A 458 21.62 -15.01 -28.50
C TYR A 458 22.34 -15.76 -27.36
N PRO A 459 23.52 -16.37 -27.62
CA PRO A 459 24.10 -17.34 -26.69
C PRO A 459 24.96 -16.71 -25.60
N TYR A 460 25.48 -15.50 -25.81
CA TYR A 460 26.50 -14.92 -24.93
C TYR A 460 25.86 -14.13 -23.77
N LYS A 461 25.34 -14.87 -22.80
CA LYS A 461 24.65 -14.37 -21.61
C LYS A 461 24.78 -15.38 -20.47
N ASP A 462 24.83 -14.90 -19.23
CA ASP A 462 24.78 -15.76 -18.04
C ASP A 462 24.36 -14.97 -16.79
N VAL A 463 24.08 -15.70 -15.71
CA VAL A 463 23.57 -15.15 -14.45
C VAL A 463 24.70 -14.59 -13.60
N GLU A 464 24.53 -13.35 -13.15
CA GLU A 464 25.31 -12.71 -12.11
C GLU A 464 24.92 -13.23 -10.73
N TYR A 465 25.91 -13.61 -9.93
CA TYR A 465 25.76 -14.10 -8.58
C TYR A 465 26.41 -13.15 -7.56
N ALA A 466 25.77 -12.96 -6.41
CA ALA A 466 26.38 -12.38 -5.23
C ALA A 466 26.70 -13.50 -4.23
N TYR A 467 27.98 -13.71 -3.93
CA TYR A 467 28.48 -14.72 -3.03
C TYR A 467 28.80 -14.17 -1.64
N THR A 468 28.48 -14.94 -0.61
CA THR A 468 28.84 -14.67 0.78
C THR A 468 29.48 -15.89 1.46
N TYR A 469 30.29 -15.63 2.49
CA TYR A 469 30.83 -16.67 3.34
C TYR A 469 29.77 -17.16 4.35
N GLY A 470 29.05 -18.21 3.95
CA GLY A 470 27.85 -18.68 4.65
C GLY A 470 26.71 -17.66 4.60
N THR A 471 25.60 -17.97 5.29
CA THR A 471 24.46 -17.05 5.36
C THR A 471 24.82 -15.81 6.20
N PRO A 472 24.59 -14.58 5.68
CA PRO A 472 24.74 -13.34 6.44
C PRO A 472 23.88 -13.34 7.71
N ARG A 473 24.35 -12.68 8.77
CA ARG A 473 23.58 -12.60 10.02
C ARG A 473 22.42 -11.61 9.82
N PRO A 474 21.21 -11.89 10.31
CA PRO A 474 20.14 -10.89 10.35
C PRO A 474 20.62 -9.61 11.04
N GLY A 475 20.29 -8.45 10.47
CA GLY A 475 20.76 -7.15 10.95
C GLY A 475 22.24 -6.85 10.71
N SER A 476 22.93 -7.58 9.80
CA SER A 476 24.26 -7.18 9.34
C SER A 476 24.18 -6.37 8.06
N LEU A 477 25.10 -5.42 7.85
CA LEU A 477 25.16 -4.63 6.63
C LEU A 477 25.18 -5.48 5.35
N ALA A 478 25.89 -6.61 5.33
CA ALA A 478 25.86 -7.54 4.19
C ALA A 478 24.45 -8.10 3.90
N ALA A 479 23.66 -8.42 4.93
CA ALA A 479 22.30 -8.94 4.78
C ALA A 479 21.37 -7.84 4.24
N SER A 480 21.44 -6.65 4.83
CA SER A 480 20.63 -5.51 4.42
C SER A 480 20.98 -5.02 3.02
N PHE A 481 22.26 -5.02 2.64
CA PHE A 481 22.67 -4.67 1.27
C PHE A 481 22.18 -5.70 0.25
N LEU A 482 22.28 -7.01 0.55
CA LEU A 482 21.72 -8.05 -0.33
C LEU A 482 20.20 -7.99 -0.44
N ALA A 483 19.50 -7.58 0.62
CA ALA A 483 18.07 -7.33 0.59
C ALA A 483 17.75 -6.05 -0.19
N TYR A 484 18.58 -5.02 -0.09
CA TYR A 484 18.44 -3.78 -0.84
C TYR A 484 18.53 -4.00 -2.35
N LEU A 485 19.30 -5.00 -2.81
CA LEU A 485 19.30 -5.38 -4.23
C LEU A 485 17.89 -5.69 -4.75
N ASP A 486 16.98 -6.17 -3.90
CA ASP A 486 15.64 -6.62 -4.27
C ASP A 486 14.62 -5.48 -4.34
N GLU A 487 14.97 -4.30 -3.83
CA GLU A 487 14.10 -3.12 -3.85
C GLU A 487 13.81 -2.66 -5.28
N SER A 488 12.60 -2.11 -5.49
CA SER A 488 12.17 -1.66 -6.83
C SER A 488 13.16 -0.69 -7.46
N THR A 489 13.69 0.25 -6.69
CA THR A 489 14.70 1.21 -7.12
C THR A 489 15.99 0.54 -7.56
N SER A 490 16.45 -0.46 -6.81
CA SER A 490 17.69 -1.18 -7.12
C SER A 490 17.55 -2.02 -8.38
N GLN A 491 16.39 -2.67 -8.54
CA GLN A 491 16.04 -3.42 -9.74
C GLN A 491 15.97 -2.51 -10.98
N HIS A 492 15.56 -1.25 -10.83
CA HIS A 492 15.64 -0.25 -11.90
C HIS A 492 17.10 0.10 -12.24
N VAL A 493 17.97 0.31 -11.26
CA VAL A 493 19.40 0.55 -11.52
C VAL A 493 20.04 -0.63 -12.26
N ILE A 494 19.75 -1.87 -11.84
CA ILE A 494 20.25 -3.09 -12.51
C ILE A 494 19.84 -3.08 -14.00
N ARG A 495 18.56 -2.77 -14.28
CA ARG A 495 18.04 -2.69 -15.66
C ARG A 495 18.63 -1.52 -16.46
N ASP A 496 18.75 -0.34 -15.85
CA ASP A 496 19.32 0.85 -16.50
C ASP A 496 20.81 0.66 -16.87
N LYS A 497 21.50 -0.28 -16.22
CA LYS A 497 22.88 -0.66 -16.51
C LYS A 497 22.98 -1.86 -17.46
N GLY A 498 21.88 -2.37 -17.99
CA GLY A 498 21.88 -3.41 -19.04
C GLY A 498 21.77 -4.85 -18.55
N HIS A 499 21.36 -5.05 -17.30
CA HIS A 499 21.21 -6.38 -16.72
C HIS A 499 19.73 -6.66 -16.43
N LEU A 500 19.29 -7.90 -16.60
CA LEU A 500 17.89 -8.27 -16.39
C LEU A 500 17.71 -8.84 -14.98
N PRO A 501 16.98 -8.16 -14.06
CA PRO A 501 16.94 -8.59 -12.66
C PRO A 501 16.19 -9.92 -12.44
N CYS A 502 16.75 -10.82 -11.61
CA CYS A 502 16.21 -12.18 -11.44
C CYS A 502 14.96 -12.27 -10.54
N LEU A 503 14.77 -11.41 -9.53
CA LEU A 503 13.76 -11.64 -8.49
C LEU A 503 12.32 -11.51 -8.97
N ARG A 504 12.06 -10.61 -9.93
CA ARG A 504 10.71 -10.42 -10.47
C ARG A 504 10.40 -11.40 -11.59
N GLU A 505 11.44 -11.96 -12.20
CA GLU A 505 11.35 -12.80 -13.39
C GLU A 505 12.29 -14.00 -13.23
N PRO A 506 12.03 -14.89 -12.25
CA PRO A 506 12.95 -15.98 -11.92
C PRO A 506 13.21 -16.90 -13.12
N GLU A 507 12.26 -17.01 -14.04
CA GLU A 507 12.40 -17.77 -15.30
C GLU A 507 13.54 -17.28 -16.20
N LEU A 508 13.96 -16.02 -16.09
CA LEU A 508 15.10 -15.49 -16.83
C LEU A 508 16.45 -15.97 -16.30
N CYS A 509 16.49 -16.40 -15.04
CA CYS A 509 17.71 -16.80 -14.35
C CYS A 509 17.71 -18.29 -13.98
N VAL A 510 17.01 -19.12 -14.76
CA VAL A 510 16.93 -20.59 -14.62
C VAL A 510 17.86 -21.30 -15.57
#